data_AF-A0A6J4GBM8-F1
#
_entry.id   AF-A0A6J4GBM8-F1
#
_cell.length_a   1.000
_cell.length_b   1.000
_cell.length_c   1.000
_cell.angle_alpha   90.00
_cell.angle_beta   90.00
_cell.angle_gamma   90.00
#
_symmetry.space_group_name_H-M   'P 1'
#
loop_
_entity.id
_entity.type
_entity.pdbx_description
1 polymer ?
#
loop_
_entity_poly.entity_id
_entity_poly.type
_entity_poly.pdbx_seq_one_letter_code
_entity_poly.pdbx_strand_id
1 'polypeptide(L)' 'MNAMKNRVQLIGNAGSDPEVRTLDSGRKLAYLTIATNDKYTNDKGEKVEQTEWHRVTAWGKTAEIIEKYVVKGKEVAI' A
#
# COMPACT_ATOMS: atom_id res chain seq x y z
N MET A 1 -21.31 12.32 -17.42
CA MET A 1 -20.91 11.86 -16.08
C MET A 1 -20.51 10.39 -16.21
N ASN A 2 -19.26 10.02 -15.95
CA ASN A 2 -18.85 8.62 -16.01
C ASN A 2 -19.42 7.87 -14.80
N ALA A 3 -20.14 6.78 -15.03
CA ALA A 3 -20.78 5.96 -13.99
C ALA A 3 -19.83 4.95 -13.34
N MET A 4 -18.64 4.75 -13.92
CA MET A 4 -17.67 3.77 -13.45
C MET A 4 -17.06 4.21 -12.12
N LYS A 5 -17.16 3.34 -11.11
CA LYS A 5 -16.51 3.49 -9.81
C LYS A 5 -15.38 2.47 -9.71
N ASN A 6 -14.17 2.95 -9.45
CA ASN A 6 -13.03 2.10 -9.12
C ASN A 6 -12.51 2.53 -7.74
N ARG A 7 -12.56 1.61 -6.78
CA ARG A 7 -12.08 1.82 -5.42
C ARG A 7 -11.45 0.52 -4.93
N VAL A 8 -10.28 0.65 -4.34
CA VAL A 8 -9.58 -0.41 -3.61
C VAL A 8 -9.42 0.10 -2.17
N GLN A 9 -9.54 -0.79 -1.20
CA GLN A 9 -9.23 -0.52 0.20
C GLN A 9 -8.26 -1.58 0.69
N LEU A 10 -7.13 -1.18 1.26
CA LEU A 10 -6.10 -2.11 1.76
C LEU A 10 -5.73 -1.74 3.19
N ILE A 11 -5.54 -2.77 4.03
CA ILE A 11 -4.99 -2.63 5.38
C ILE A 11 -3.88 -3.68 5.49
N GLY A 12 -2.67 -3.22 5.75
CA GLY A 12 -1.49 -4.09 5.77
C GLY A 12 -0.24 -3.35 6.19
N ASN A 13 0.92 -3.98 6.01
CA ASN A 13 2.19 -3.43 6.49
C ASN A 13 3.11 -3.01 5.35
N ALA A 14 3.84 -1.90 5.54
CA ALA A 14 4.87 -1.47 4.59
C ALA A 14 6.00 -2.51 4.51
N GLY A 15 6.25 -3.06 3.32
CA GLY A 15 7.30 -4.06 3.08
C GLY A 15 8.73 -3.52 3.21
N SER A 16 8.89 -2.23 2.94
CA SER A 16 10.15 -1.49 2.96
C SER A 16 9.89 -0.05 3.39
N ASP A 17 10.95 0.69 3.64
CA ASP A 17 10.84 2.15 3.74
C ASP A 17 10.33 2.71 2.40
N PRO A 18 9.44 3.73 2.41
CA PRO A 18 8.93 4.33 1.19
C PRO A 18 10.03 5.01 0.39
N GLU A 19 10.03 4.83 -0.94
CA GLU A 19 10.90 5.59 -1.83
C GLU A 19 10.19 6.89 -2.25
N VAL A 20 10.79 8.05 -1.97
CA VAL A 20 10.19 9.36 -2.26
C VAL A 20 11.03 10.11 -3.30
N ARG A 21 10.36 10.61 -4.34
CA ARG A 21 10.97 11.42 -5.40
C ARG A 21 10.30 12.77 -5.50
N THR A 22 11.09 13.83 -5.62
CA THR A 22 10.61 15.18 -5.96
C THR A 22 10.73 15.35 -7.47
N LEU A 23 9.62 15.67 -8.13
CA LEU A 23 9.57 15.93 -9.56
C LEU A 23 9.99 17.38 -9.87
N ASP A 24 10.37 17.67 -11.11
CA ASP A 24 10.75 19.03 -11.56
C ASP A 24 9.66 20.08 -11.33
N SER A 25 8.40 19.63 -11.28
CA SER A 25 7.24 20.47 -10.93
C SER A 25 7.15 20.85 -9.44
N GLY A 26 8.09 20.39 -8.60
CA GLY A 26 8.07 20.54 -7.15
C GLY A 26 7.13 19.57 -6.41
N ARG A 27 6.37 18.74 -7.13
CA ARG A 27 5.48 17.73 -6.53
C ARG A 27 6.26 16.51 -6.05
N LYS A 28 5.90 15.99 -4.88
CA LYS A 28 6.43 14.71 -4.35
C LYS A 28 5.61 13.51 -4.81
N LEU A 29 6.32 12.41 -4.99
CA LEU A 29 5.81 11.09 -5.34
C LEU A 29 6.39 10.07 -4.35
N ALA A 30 5.55 9.26 -3.73
CA ALA A 30 5.98 8.20 -2.82
C ALA A 30 5.57 6.82 -3.37
N TYR A 31 6.51 5.88 -3.37
CA TYR A 31 6.29 4.48 -3.70
C TYR A 31 6.37 3.64 -2.43
N LEU A 32 5.37 2.79 -2.25
CA LEU A 32 5.33 1.84 -1.14
C LEU A 32 4.86 0.48 -1.64
N THR A 33 5.31 -0.56 -0.94
CA THR A 33 4.78 -1.91 -1.11
C THR A 33 4.05 -2.28 0.17
N ILE A 34 2.80 -2.73 0.07
CA ILE A 34 1.98 -3.15 1.21
C ILE A 34 1.80 -4.66 1.16
N ALA A 35 2.16 -5.34 2.25
CA ALA A 35 1.81 -6.73 2.48
C ALA A 35 0.43 -6.82 3.14
N THR A 36 -0.48 -7.59 2.56
CA THR A 36 -1.76 -7.95 3.17
C THR A 36 -1.81 -9.46 3.37
N ASN A 37 -2.28 -9.91 4.53
CA ASN A 37 -2.32 -11.33 4.88
C ASN A 37 -3.77 -11.82 4.91
N ASP A 38 -4.01 -12.99 4.33
CA ASP A 38 -5.26 -13.72 4.45
C ASP A 38 -5.02 -15.09 5.09
N LYS A 39 -5.98 -15.52 5.91
CA LYS A 39 -5.96 -16.82 6.61
C LYS A 39 -7.28 -17.52 6.35
N TYR A 40 -7.24 -18.55 5.53
CA TYR A 40 -8.41 -19.32 5.15
C TYR A 40 -8.15 -20.81 5.25
N THR A 41 -9.22 -21.60 5.29
CA THR A 41 -9.15 -23.06 5.19
C THR A 41 -9.45 -23.45 3.75
N ASN A 42 -8.55 -24.22 3.13
CA ASN A 42 -8.76 -24.71 1.77
C ASN A 42 -9.75 -25.88 1.74
N ASP A 43 -10.14 -26.32 0.54
CA ASP A 43 -11.10 -27.43 0.36
C ASP A 43 -10.63 -28.78 0.92
N LYS A 44 -9.34 -28.90 1.27
CA LYS A 44 -8.73 -30.08 1.90
C LYS A 44 -8.75 -30.02 3.43
N GLY A 45 -9.28 -28.94 4.02
CA GLY A 45 -9.33 -28.75 5.46
C GLY A 45 -8.03 -28.22 6.08
N GLU A 46 -7.06 -27.78 5.26
CA GLU A 46 -5.78 -27.25 5.73
C GLU A 46 -5.87 -25.75 5.95
N LYS A 47 -5.25 -25.25 7.02
CA LYS A 47 -5.09 -23.80 7.24
C LYS A 47 -4.00 -23.26 6.33
N VAL A 48 -4.37 -22.35 5.44
CA VAL A 48 -3.46 -21.66 4.53
C VAL A 48 -3.31 -20.22 4.99
N GLU A 49 -2.07 -19.74 5.02
CA GLU A 49 -1.73 -18.33 5.18
C GLU A 49 -1.15 -17.83 3.86
N GLN A 50 -1.76 -16.81 3.29
CA GLN A 50 -1.34 -16.21 2.02
C GLN A 50 -1.02 -14.74 2.23
N THR A 51 0.10 -14.29 1.68
CA THR A 51 0.49 -12.87 1.68
C THR A 51 0.46 -12.34 0.27
N GLU A 52 -0.27 -11.24 0.06
CA GLU A 52 -0.30 -10.50 -1.19
C GLU A 52 0.50 -9.20 -1.07
N TRP A 53 1.18 -8.83 -2.15
CA TRP A 53 2.04 -7.65 -2.19
C TRP A 53 1.51 -6.62 -3.19
N HIS A 54 1.17 -5.46 -2.68
CA HIS A 54 0.54 -4.38 -3.43
C HIS A 54 1.52 -3.22 -3.61
N ARG A 55 1.82 -2.84 -4.86
CA ARG A 55 2.60 -1.63 -5.13
C ARG A 55 1.68 -0.43 -5.24
N VAL A 56 1.86 0.54 -4.36
CA VAL A 56 1.03 1.75 -4.28
C VAL A 56 1.88 2.98 -4.54
N THR A 57 1.31 3.93 -5.28
CA THR A 57 1.93 5.22 -5.60
C THR A 57 1.07 6.34 -5.04
N ALA A 58 1.65 7.19 -4.21
CA ALA A 58 0.97 8.34 -3.60
C ALA A 58 1.58 9.66 -4.09
N TRP A 59 0.76 10.69 -4.23
CA TRP A 59 1.13 11.97 -4.84
C TRP A 59 0.94 13.14 -3.88
N GLY A 60 1.76 14.18 -4.03
CA GLY A 60 1.59 15.46 -3.36
C GLY A 60 1.60 15.34 -1.83
N LYS A 61 0.59 15.92 -1.17
CA LYS A 61 0.47 15.92 0.30
C LYS A 61 0.49 14.51 0.90
N THR A 62 -0.10 13.52 0.23
CA THR A 62 -0.07 12.13 0.71
C THR A 62 1.35 11.56 0.68
N ALA A 63 2.13 11.90 -0.35
CA ALA A 63 3.54 11.52 -0.42
C ALA A 63 4.36 12.14 0.72
N GLU A 64 4.11 13.42 1.06
CA GLU A 64 4.76 14.09 2.20
C GLU A 64 4.41 13.45 3.56
N ILE A 65 3.16 12.99 3.73
CA ILE A 65 2.74 12.26 4.94
C ILE A 65 3.46 10.92 5.00
N ILE A 66 3.51 10.18 3.89
CA ILE A 66 4.19 8.88 3.83
C ILE A 66 5.68 9.04 4.14
N GLU A 67 6.36 10.02 3.54
CA GLU A 67 7.77 10.34 3.80
C GLU A 67 8.06 10.62 5.28
N LYS A 68 7.15 11.32 5.97
CA LYS A 68 7.35 11.73 7.37
C LYS A 68 7.06 10.62 8.37
N TYR A 69 6.11 9.74 8.06
CA TYR A 69 5.53 8.86 9.07
C TYR A 69 5.63 7.38 8.76
N VAL A 70 5.80 6.97 7.51
CA VAL A 70 5.81 5.56 7.13
C VAL A 70 7.24 5.05 7.06
N VAL A 71 7.49 3.95 7.75
CA VAL A 71 8.74 3.20 7.77
C VAL A 71 8.43 1.72 7.55
N LYS A 72 9.44 0.92 7.21
CA LYS A 72 9.32 -0.52 7.05
C LYS A 72 8.59 -1.15 8.26
N GLY A 73 7.64 -2.03 7.96
CA GLY A 73 6.83 -2.76 8.94
C GLY A 73 5.62 -1.98 9.47
N LYS A 74 5.53 -0.67 9.23
CA LYS A 74 4.42 0.13 9.74
C LYS A 74 3.11 -0.28 9.08
N GLU A 75 2.08 -0.48 9.91
CA GLU A 75 0.72 -0.72 9.42
C GLU A 75 0.14 0.55 8.80
N VAL A 76 -0.47 0.39 7.63
CA VAL A 76 -1.07 1.45 6.83
C VAL A 76 -2.44 1.01 6.34
N ALA A 77 -3.36 1.95 6.29
CA ALA A 77 -4.69 1.79 5.69
C ALA A 77 -4.87 2.81 4.57
N ILE A 78 -5.28 2.37 3.39
CA ILE A 78 -5.49 3.20 2.20
C ILE A 78 -6.82 2.90 1.53
#